data_AF-A0A9E3NCK7-F1
#
_entry.id   AF-A0A9E3NCK7-F1
#
_cell.length_a   1.000
_cell.length_b   1.000
_cell.length_c   1.000
_cell.angle_alpha   90.00
_cell.angle_beta   90.00
_cell.angle_gamma   90.00
#
_symmetry.space_group_name_H-M   'P 1'
#
loop_
_entity.id
_entity.type
_entity.pdbx_description
1 polymer ?
#
loop_
_entity_poly.entity_id
_entity_poly.type
_entity_poly.pdbx_seq_one_letter_code
_entity_poly.pdbx_strand_id
1 'polypeptide(L)' 'REELVAEMASAFACASLSIQPTVRHVDYIGSWLAVLREDEKAIFRAASAASKAADYLLAFAPEAV' A
#
# COMPACT_ATOMS: atom_id res chain seq x y z
N ARG A 1 11.34 0.38 3.51
CA ARG A 1 10.59 1.68 3.48
C ARG A 1 9.81 1.85 2.18
N GLU A 2 10.43 1.58 1.02
CA GLU A 2 9.73 1.57 -0.28
C GLU A 2 8.75 0.38 -0.42
N GLU A 3 9.11 -0.80 0.07
CA GLU A 3 8.23 -1.98 0.07
C GLU A 3 6.90 -1.77 0.82
N LEU A 4 6.92 -1.03 1.94
CA LEU A 4 5.69 -0.69 2.68
C LEU A 4 4.74 0.17 1.84
N VAL A 5 5.29 1.15 1.11
CA VAL A 5 4.49 1.99 0.21
C VAL A 5 3.91 1.17 -0.93
N ALA A 6 4.71 0.28 -1.52
CA ALA A 6 4.28 -0.57 -2.63
C ALA A 6 3.18 -1.56 -2.20
N GLU A 7 3.32 -2.22 -1.05
CA GLU A 7 2.31 -3.15 -0.54
C GLU A 7 1.00 -2.44 -0.20
N MET A 8 1.05 -1.29 0.48
CA MET A 8 -0.13 -0.47 0.76
C MET A 8 -0.81 0.02 -0.52
N ALA A 9 -0.04 0.48 -1.52
CA ALA A 9 -0.59 0.91 -2.81
C ALA A 9 -1.29 -0.25 -3.53
N SER A 10 -0.69 -1.44 -3.49
CA SER A 10 -1.29 -2.64 -4.06
C SER A 10 -2.59 -3.02 -3.33
N ALA A 11 -2.63 -2.90 -2.01
CA ALA A 11 -3.82 -3.18 -1.20
C ALA A 11 -4.96 -2.19 -1.50
N PHE A 12 -4.64 -0.90 -1.65
CA PHE A 12 -5.62 0.13 -2.04
C PHE A 12 -6.19 -0.14 -3.42
N ALA A 13 -5.33 -0.43 -4.41
CA ALA A 13 -5.78 -0.76 -5.76
C ALA A 13 -6.63 -2.04 -5.80
N CYS A 14 -6.24 -3.08 -5.06
CA CYS A 14 -7.03 -4.30 -4.93
C CYS A 14 -8.42 -4.04 -4.36
N ALA A 15 -8.51 -3.21 -3.30
CA ALA A 15 -9.80 -2.82 -2.71
C ALA A 15 -10.68 -2.06 -3.72
N SER A 16 -10.12 -1.10 -4.45
CA SER A 16 -10.85 -0.31 -5.46
C SER A 16 -11.32 -1.15 -6.65
N LEU A 17 -10.55 -2.17 -7.04
CA LEU A 17 -10.85 -3.02 -8.20
C LEU A 17 -11.60 -4.30 -7.82
N SER A 18 -12.01 -4.46 -6.56
CA SER A 18 -12.65 -5.70 -6.05
C SER A 18 -11.81 -6.96 -6.30
N ILE A 19 -10.49 -6.83 -6.24
CA ILE A 19 -9.55 -7.95 -6.38
C ILE A 19 -9.26 -8.49 -4.98
N GLN A 20 -9.52 -9.78 -4.78
CA GLN A 20 -9.11 -10.48 -3.56
C GLN A 20 -7.56 -10.52 -3.49
N PRO A 21 -6.93 -9.89 -2.48
CA PRO A 21 -5.49 -9.96 -2.35
C PRO A 21 -5.07 -11.36 -1.89
N THR A 22 -4.00 -11.87 -2.48
CA THR A 22 -3.25 -13.00 -1.92
C THR A 22 -2.26 -12.48 -0.89
N VAL A 23 -2.03 -13.23 0.19
CA VAL A 23 -1.00 -12.89 1.17
C VAL A 23 0.35 -12.78 0.45
N ARG A 24 0.99 -11.62 0.56
CA ARG A 24 2.34 -11.38 0.04
C ARG A 24 3.28 -11.10 1.21
N HIS A 25 4.34 -11.90 1.27
CA HIS A 25 5.57 -11.68 2.04
C HIS A 25 5.42 -11.36 3.55
N VAL A 26 5.15 -12.41 4.35
CA VAL A 26 5.11 -12.35 5.83
C VAL A 26 6.42 -11.79 6.43
N ASP A 27 7.54 -11.98 5.73
CA ASP A 27 8.87 -11.57 6.17
C ASP A 27 9.03 -10.04 6.38
N TYR A 28 8.20 -9.22 5.72
CA TYR A 28 8.28 -7.76 5.82
C TYR A 28 7.56 -7.17 7.03
N ILE A 29 6.68 -7.94 7.70
CA ILE A 29 5.96 -7.46 8.88
C ILE A 29 6.94 -7.08 10.00
N GLY A 30 8.00 -7.86 10.17
CA GLY A 30 9.04 -7.57 11.17
C GLY A 30 9.78 -6.25 10.89
N SER A 31 10.12 -5.99 9.63
CA SER A 31 10.82 -4.76 9.23
C SER A 31 9.92 -3.53 9.37
N TRP A 32 8.63 -3.66 9.09
CA TRP A 32 7.66 -2.56 9.27
C TRP A 32 7.42 -2.25 10.75
N LEU A 33 7.30 -3.27 11.60
CA LEU A 33 7.16 -3.09 13.04
C LEU A 33 8.36 -2.35 13.66
N ALA A 34 9.59 -2.63 13.18
CA ALA A 34 10.78 -1.90 13.63
C ALA A 34 10.69 -0.42 13.25
N VAL A 35 10.33 -0.12 11.99
CA VAL A 35 10.17 1.26 11.50
C VAL A 35 9.10 2.03 12.28
N LEU A 36 7.98 1.39 12.61
CA LEU A 36 6.88 2.02 13.35
C LEU A 36 7.20 2.27 14.81
N ARG A 37 8.07 1.45 15.42
CA ARG A 37 8.58 1.67 16.78
C ARG A 37 9.53 2.85 16.85
N GLU A 38 10.33 3.07 15.80
CA GLU A 38 11.23 4.23 15.72
C GLU A 38 10.50 5.52 15.36
N ASP A 39 9.45 5.44 14.53
CA ASP A 39 8.72 6.60 14.06
C ASP A 39 7.25 6.28 13.77
N GLU A 40 6.37 6.63 14.70
CA GLU A 40 4.93 6.42 14.58
C GLU A 40 4.32 7.16 13.37
N LYS A 41 4.96 8.23 12.90
CA LYS A 41 4.51 9.01 11.73
C LYS A 41 4.98 8.39 10.41
N ALA A 42 5.80 7.34 10.44
CA ALA A 42 6.21 6.63 9.24
C ALA A 42 5.01 6.00 8.52
N ILE A 43 4.01 5.49 9.26
CA ILE A 43 2.81 4.89 8.64
C ILE A 43 2.01 5.91 7.84
N PHE A 44 1.83 7.12 8.36
CA PHE A 44 1.04 8.16 7.69
C PHE A 44 1.75 8.67 6.43
N ARG A 45 3.09 8.80 6.46
CA ARG A 45 3.87 9.17 5.27
C ARG A 45 3.84 8.07 4.22
N ALA A 46 3.98 6.81 4.63
CA ALA A 46 3.88 5.67 3.73
C ALA A 46 2.48 5.59 3.09
N ALA A 47 1.42 5.73 3.90
CA ALA A 47 0.04 5.76 3.44
C ALA A 47 -0.19 6.91 2.44
N SER A 48 0.28 8.12 2.73
CA SER A 48 0.13 9.27 1.83
C SER A 48 0.82 9.05 0.48
N ALA A 49 2.01 8.44 0.46
CA ALA A 49 2.69 8.09 -0.78
C ALA A 49 1.96 6.96 -1.52
N ALA A 50 1.48 5.95 -0.79
CA ALA A 50 0.75 4.81 -1.34
C ALA A 50 -0.58 5.24 -1.98
N SER A 51 -1.33 6.15 -1.35
CA SER A 51 -2.56 6.70 -1.92
C SER A 51 -2.30 7.39 -3.25
N LYS A 52 -1.27 8.25 -3.34
CA LYS A 52 -0.91 8.92 -4.60
C LYS A 52 -0.55 7.92 -5.71
N ALA A 53 0.18 6.86 -5.36
CA ALA A 53 0.54 5.82 -6.30
C ALA A 53 -0.69 5.03 -6.77
N ALA A 54 -1.59 4.66 -5.86
CA ALA A 54 -2.83 3.96 -6.19
C ALA A 54 -3.74 4.84 -7.05
N ASP A 55 -3.95 6.11 -6.68
CA ASP A 55 -4.76 7.07 -7.44
C ASP A 55 -4.22 7.24 -8.87
N TYR A 56 -2.89 7.35 -9.01
CA TYR A 56 -2.26 7.42 -10.32
C TYR A 56 -2.56 6.19 -11.17
N LEU A 57 -2.45 4.98 -10.61
CA LEU A 57 -2.75 3.75 -11.34
C LEU A 57 -4.23 3.62 -11.70
N LEU A 58 -5.12 3.96 -10.75
CA LEU A 58 -6.56 3.88 -10.91
C LEU A 58 -7.09 4.91 -11.92
N ALA A 59 -6.39 6.03 -12.14
CA ALA A 59 -6.72 6.99 -13.19
C ALA A 59 -6.64 6.43 -14.62
N PHE A 60 -6.00 5.27 -14.80
CA PHE A 60 -5.95 4.54 -16.08
C PHE A 60 -6.88 3.32 -16.12
N ALA A 61 -7.60 3.03 -15.03
CA ALA A 61 -8.57 1.94 -15.01
C ALA A 61 -9.79 2.30 -15.88
N PRO A 62 -10.38 1.33 -16.60
CA PRO A 62 -11.64 1.55 -17.30
C PRO A 62 -12.74 1.96 -16.31
N GLU A 63 -13.60 2.91 -16.67
CA GLU A 63 -14.83 3.15 -15.90
C GLU A 63 -15.64 1.85 -15.83
N ALA A 64 -16.11 1.52 -14.63
CA ALA A 64 -17.00 0.39 -14.45
C ALA A 64 -18.30 0.69 -15.22
N VAL A 65 -18.55 -0.09 -16.28
CA VAL A 65 -19.77 -0.05 -17.10
C VAL A 65 -20.97 -0.57 -16.31
#